data_AF-A0A4Q3EFL2-F1
#
_entry.id   AF-A0A4Q3EFL2-F1
#
_cell.length_a   1.000
_cell.length_b   1.000
_cell.length_c   1.000
_cell.angle_alpha   90.00
_cell.angle_beta   90.00
_cell.angle_gamma   90.00
#
_symmetry.space_group_name_H-M   'P 1'
#
loop_
_entity.id
_entity.type
_entity.pdbx_description
1 polymer ?
#
loop_
_entity_poly.entity_id
_entity_poly.type
_entity_poly.pdbx_seq_one_letter_code
_entity_poly.pdbx_strand_id
1 'polypeptide(L)' 'MDKLDTENKAKRSSEDGDILVTETLAKVYLDQMLYHKALDTYKKLMLKFPEKSVYFAAQITETEKKIN' A
#
# COMPACT_ATOMS: atom_id res chain seq x y z
N MET A 1 6.13 46.57 4.25
CA MET A 1 5.54 46.09 3.00
C MET A 1 5.94 44.63 2.87
N ASP A 2 4.95 43.77 2.97
CA ASP A 2 4.96 42.31 3.11
C ASP A 2 6.01 41.61 2.20
N LYS A 3 7.00 40.93 2.79
CA LYS A 3 7.84 39.98 2.06
C LYS A 3 7.09 38.67 2.03
N LEU A 4 6.49 38.35 0.88
CA LEU A 4 5.79 37.11 0.63
C LEU A 4 6.67 35.89 0.98
N ASP A 5 6.35 35.23 2.09
CA ASP A 5 6.79 33.88 2.44
C ASP A 5 6.20 32.86 1.44
N THR A 6 6.79 32.76 0.25
CA THR A 6 6.45 31.77 -0.79
C THR A 6 7.53 30.68 -0.87
N GLU A 7 8.04 30.22 0.27
CA GLU A 7 9.10 29.20 0.29
C GLU A 7 8.78 28.03 1.23
N ASN A 8 7.55 27.50 1.20
CA ASN A 8 7.34 26.12 1.69
C ASN A 8 6.03 25.45 1.25
N LYS A 9 5.76 25.36 -0.06
CA LYS A 9 4.70 24.46 -0.56
C LYS A 9 5.19 23.31 -1.45
N ALA A 10 6.48 23.26 -1.79
CA ALA A 10 7.04 22.21 -2.64
C ALA A 10 7.54 20.96 -1.87
N LYS A 11 7.79 21.04 -0.56
CA LYS A 11 8.32 19.90 0.22
C LYS A 11 7.29 18.82 0.59
N ARG A 12 6.00 19.04 0.31
CA ARG A 12 4.92 18.05 0.50
C ARG A 12 4.56 17.28 -0.77
N SER A 13 5.28 17.50 -1.88
CA SER A 13 5.14 16.67 -3.08
C SER A 13 6.15 15.53 -3.13
N SER A 14 7.14 15.56 -2.23
CA SER A 14 8.16 14.52 -2.04
C SER A 14 7.82 13.55 -0.89
N GLU A 15 6.59 13.60 -0.37
CA GLU A 15 5.97 12.45 0.31
C GLU A 15 5.52 11.42 -0.75
N ASP A 16 6.42 11.12 -1.69
CA ASP A 16 6.37 10.09 -2.74
C ASP A 16 6.34 8.65 -2.15
N GLY A 17 5.99 8.51 -0.87
CA GLY A 17 6.19 7.28 -0.10
C GLY A 17 4.94 6.44 0.11
N ASP A 18 3.73 7.02 0.02
CA ASP A 18 2.50 6.25 0.19
C ASP A 18 2.03 5.78 -1.19
N ILE A 19 2.78 4.82 -1.78
CA ILE A 19 2.29 4.03 -2.92
C ILE A 19 0.86 3.64 -2.56
N LEU A 20 -0.12 4.09 -3.34
CA LEU A 20 -1.54 3.92 -3.05
C LEU A 20 -1.87 2.44 -2.77
N VAL A 21 -1.91 2.06 -1.50
CA VAL A 21 -2.16 0.67 -1.09
C VAL A 21 -3.66 0.44 -1.09
N THR A 22 -4.14 -0.41 -2.00
CA THR A 22 -5.55 -0.78 -2.12
C THR A 22 -5.72 -2.28 -2.35
N GLU A 23 -6.89 -2.80 -2.00
CA GLU A 23 -7.23 -4.21 -2.25
C GLU A 23 -7.12 -4.55 -3.75
N THR A 24 -7.56 -3.62 -4.61
CA THR A 24 -7.45 -3.76 -6.07
C THR A 24 -6.00 -3.86 -6.52
N LEU A 25 -5.10 -3.04 -5.97
CA LEU A 25 -3.68 -3.12 -6.29
C LEU A 25 -3.08 -4.47 -5.89
N ALA A 26 -3.43 -4.99 -4.71
CA ALA A 26 -2.98 -6.31 -4.28
C ALA A 26 -3.44 -7.42 -5.24
N LYS A 27 -4.69 -7.35 -5.73
CA LYS A 27 -5.22 -8.28 -6.74
C LYS A 27 -4.49 -8.17 -8.08
N VAL A 28 -4.21 -6.96 -8.56
CA VAL A 28 -3.41 -6.77 -9.78
C VAL A 28 -2.02 -7.40 -9.64
N TYR A 29 -1.38 -7.30 -8.47
CA TYR A 29 -0.11 -7.99 -8.23
C TYR A 29 -0.25 -9.51 -8.25
N LEU A 30 -1.35 -10.07 -7.73
CA LEU A 30 -1.65 -11.51 -7.85
C LEU A 30 -1.82 -11.94 -9.31
N ASP A 31 -2.58 -11.18 -10.09
CA ASP A 31 -2.83 -11.48 -11.52
C ASP A 31 -1.55 -11.44 -12.34
N GLN A 32 -0.60 -10.58 -11.96
CA GLN A 32 0.73 -10.47 -12.55
C GLN A 32 1.74 -11.49 -11.98
N MET A 33 1.32 -12.39 -11.10
CA MET A 33 2.17 -13.35 -10.38
C MET A 33 3.28 -12.68 -9.52
N LEU A 34 3.10 -11.40 -9.18
CA LEU A 34 3.99 -10.62 -8.31
C LEU A 34 3.61 -10.85 -6.84
N TYR A 35 3.66 -12.11 -6.41
CA TYR A 35 3.14 -12.53 -5.11
C TYR A 35 3.78 -11.81 -3.92
N HIS A 36 5.09 -11.55 -3.97
CA HIS A 36 5.78 -10.79 -2.93
C HIS A 36 5.21 -9.36 -2.76
N LYS A 37 4.92 -8.66 -3.86
CA LYS A 37 4.29 -7.33 -3.82
C LYS A 37 2.86 -7.39 -3.32
N ALA A 38 2.11 -8.42 -3.70
CA ALA A 38 0.76 -8.65 -3.20
C ALA A 38 0.76 -8.86 -1.68
N LEU A 39 1.68 -9.67 -1.15
CA LEU A 39 1.85 -9.90 0.29
C LEU A 39 2.15 -8.61 1.05
N ASP A 40 3.12 -7.82 0.59
CA ASP A 40 3.45 -6.54 1.23
C ASP A 40 2.26 -5.57 1.21
N THR A 41 1.50 -5.56 0.12
CA THR A 41 0.30 -4.73 -0.01
C THR A 41 -0.78 -5.17 0.99
N TYR A 42 -1.06 -6.48 1.11
CA TYR A 42 -2.02 -6.99 2.09
C TYR A 42 -1.59 -6.74 3.54
N LYS A 43 -0.29 -6.85 3.86
CA LYS A 43 0.24 -6.51 5.19
C LYS A 43 0.02 -5.03 5.51
N LYS A 44 0.28 -4.13 4.57
CA LYS A 44 0.01 -2.69 4.72
C LYS A 44 -1.49 -2.40 4.90
N LEU A 45 -2.36 -3.08 4.13
CA LEU A 45 -3.82 -2.94 4.27
C LEU A 45 -4.31 -3.43 5.63
N MET A 46 -3.74 -4.51 6.16
CA MET A 46 -4.08 -5.02 7.49
C MET A 46 -3.77 -4.02 8.60
N LEU A 47 -2.65 -3.29 8.50
CA LEU A 47 -2.30 -2.23 9.43
C LEU A 47 -3.21 -1.00 9.28
N LYS A 48 -3.62 -0.69 8.06
CA LYS A 48 -4.48 0.48 7.75
C LYS A 48 -5.96 0.24 8.09
N PHE A 49 -6.43 -0.99 7.95
CA PHE A 49 -7.83 -1.39 8.13
C PHE A 49 -7.90 -2.61 9.08
N PRO A 50 -7.66 -2.42 10.38
CA PRO A 50 -7.63 -3.51 11.35
C PRO A 50 -8.97 -4.25 11.47
N GLU A 51 -10.08 -3.58 11.15
CA GLU A 51 -11.43 -4.17 11.07
C GLU A 51 -11.53 -5.32 10.03
N LYS A 52 -10.71 -5.28 8.98
CA LYS A 52 -10.63 -6.32 7.93
C LYS A 52 -9.40 -7.21 8.10
N SER A 53 -8.72 -7.16 9.25
CA SER A 53 -7.47 -7.91 9.47
C SER A 53 -7.60 -9.41 9.18
N VAL A 54 -8.70 -10.05 9.61
CA VAL A 54 -8.98 -11.46 9.33
C VAL A 54 -9.05 -11.75 7.83
N TYR A 55 -9.70 -10.87 7.06
CA TYR A 55 -9.80 -11.00 5.61
C TYR A 55 -8.41 -10.92 4.96
N PHE A 56 -7.60 -9.94 5.33
CA PHE A 56 -6.25 -9.80 4.79
C PHE A 56 -5.32 -10.94 5.21
N ALA A 57 -5.48 -11.49 6.41
CA ALA A 57 -4.71 -12.64 6.86
C ALA A 57 -5.01 -13.87 5.98
N ALA A 58 -6.28 -14.10 5.66
CA ALA A 58 -6.67 -15.18 4.74
C ALA A 58 -6.08 -14.99 3.34
N GLN A 59 -6.10 -13.76 2.80
CA GLN A 59 -5.50 -13.45 1.49
C GLN A 59 -3.98 -13.64 1.48
N ILE A 60 -3.30 -13.28 2.57
CA ILE A 60 -1.85 -13.52 2.75
C ILE A 60 -1.55 -15.01 2.71
N THR A 61 -2.25 -15.81 3.52
CA THR A 61 -2.04 -17.27 3.56
C THR A 61 -2.33 -17.94 2.21
N GLU A 62 -3.35 -17.50 1.48
CA GLU A 62 -3.63 -18.00 0.14
C GLU A 62 -2.52 -17.62 -0.86
N THR A 63 -2.02 -16.39 -0.76
CA THR A 63 -0.92 -15.91 -1.62
C THR A 63 0.38 -16.66 -1.34
N GLU A 64 0.71 -16.94 -0.09
CA GLU A 64 1.90 -17.72 0.30
C GLU A 64 1.87 -19.13 -0.28
N LYS A 65 0.69 -19.77 -0.34
CA LYS A 65 0.52 -21.08 -0.99
C LYS A 65 0.81 -21.08 -2.49
N LYS A 66 0.78 -19.92 -3.17
CA LYS A 66 1.08 -19.80 -4.61
C LYS A 66 2.57 -19.61 -4.90
N ILE A 67 3.35 -19.26 -3.88
CA ILE A 67 4.81 -19.10 -3.98
C ILE A 67 5.52 -20.46 -3.85
N ASN A 68 4.84 -21.43 -3.24
CA ASN A 68 5.39 -22.70 -2.80
C ASN A 68 4.88 -23.89 -3.62
#